data_AF-A7TIF7-F1
#
_entry.id   AF-A7TIF7-F1
#
_cell.length_a   1.000
_cell.length_b   1.000
_cell.length_c   1.000
_cell.angle_alpha   90.00
_cell.angle_beta   90.00
_cell.angle_gamma   90.00
#
_symmetry.space_group_name_H-M   'P 1'
#
loop_
_entity.id
_entity.type
_entity.pdbx_description
1 polymer ?
#
loop_
_entity_poly.entity_id
_entity_poly.type
_entity_poly.pdbx_seq_one_letter_code
_entity_poly.pdbx_strand_id
1 'polypeptide(L)'
;PEKKFEWINPSRRERRREQQTYSVDDYYKDIIGNSKSKEKAAVQSKVPKAPKFIHGQDFQFFPKELEALQEKEQLYYKKKVNYKVSAYDVGATGSDDEYDSQADDQSDTKSVKEKIKELKEKIENAPEFTEEDEREKQRLLSESFTNWNKREFFAFISACTKYGTDNIEVIKKSIDTKTPEEVEAYFTVFWKRYSEINGYEKYLANIEAGMKKNERLKLQEILVKKKVEQYQYPLHQMVIQYPPNNARRTYNSLEDKFILTIINKYGLFDEKLCEKLKQEIMVSKLFTFDWFIKSRSLHELSKRVNTLLSLITREHEAPETLKKKRKQPSGREETPSSQTATPFVGQSLNENGINHNKKVKVTPE
;
A
#
# COMPACT_ATOMS: atom_id res chain seq x y z
N PRO A 1 7.62 -11.68 -61.50
CA PRO A 1 8.81 -12.20 -60.79
C PRO A 1 9.00 -11.46 -59.45
N GLU A 2 8.30 -11.91 -58.42
CA GLU A 2 8.38 -11.34 -57.06
C GLU A 2 9.57 -11.95 -56.31
N LYS A 3 10.56 -11.13 -55.97
CA LYS A 3 11.66 -11.51 -55.09
C LYS A 3 11.14 -11.58 -53.64
N LYS A 4 11.04 -12.78 -53.08
CA LYS A 4 10.87 -12.99 -51.64
C LYS A 4 12.14 -12.51 -50.91
N PHE A 5 11.97 -11.56 -49.99
CA PHE A 5 13.00 -11.21 -49.01
C PHE A 5 13.06 -12.33 -47.95
N GLU A 6 14.14 -13.08 -47.95
CA GLU A 6 14.44 -14.03 -46.87
C GLU A 6 15.02 -13.28 -45.67
N TRP A 7 14.24 -13.21 -44.60
CA TRP A 7 14.65 -12.63 -43.32
C TRP A 7 15.55 -13.63 -42.56
N ILE A 8 16.83 -13.29 -42.41
CA ILE A 8 17.81 -14.08 -41.66
C ILE A 8 17.57 -13.87 -40.16
N ASN A 9 17.10 -14.90 -39.46
CA ASN A 9 16.97 -14.89 -38.00
C ASN A 9 18.38 -14.87 -37.36
N PRO A 10 18.68 -13.93 -36.45
CA PRO A 10 19.91 -13.99 -35.67
C PRO A 10 19.87 -15.19 -34.73
N SER A 11 21.02 -15.88 -34.57
CA SER A 11 21.11 -17.08 -33.74
C SER A 11 20.72 -16.78 -32.30
N ARG A 12 19.90 -17.67 -31.73
CA ARG A 12 19.39 -17.59 -30.37
C ARG A 12 20.59 -17.52 -29.42
N ARG A 13 20.73 -16.43 -28.66
CA ARG A 13 21.77 -16.27 -27.65
C ARG A 13 21.58 -17.36 -26.60
N GLU A 14 22.33 -18.43 -26.73
CA GLU A 14 22.38 -19.52 -25.77
C GLU A 14 22.96 -18.96 -24.48
N ARG A 15 22.14 -18.90 -23.41
CA ARG A 15 22.68 -18.67 -22.07
C ARG A 15 23.53 -19.88 -21.72
N ARG A 16 24.85 -19.73 -21.88
CA ARG A 16 25.95 -20.53 -21.33
C ARG A 16 25.49 -21.48 -20.21
N ARG A 17 24.99 -22.67 -20.59
CA ARG A 17 24.55 -23.76 -19.70
C ARG A 17 25.59 -24.89 -19.61
N GLU A 18 26.78 -24.66 -20.15
CA GLU A 18 27.90 -25.60 -20.16
C GLU A 18 29.07 -25.15 -19.28
N GLN A 19 28.79 -24.39 -18.22
CA GLN A 19 29.67 -24.49 -17.05
C GLN A 19 29.09 -25.61 -16.21
N GLN A 20 29.67 -26.79 -16.37
CA GLN A 20 29.59 -27.84 -15.36
C GLN A 20 30.02 -27.17 -14.05
N THR A 21 29.05 -26.83 -13.20
CA THR A 21 29.29 -26.46 -11.82
C THR A 21 29.97 -27.66 -11.20
N TYR A 22 31.28 -27.53 -10.96
CA TYR A 22 32.03 -28.45 -10.11
C TYR A 22 31.28 -28.55 -8.77
N SER A 23 30.52 -29.62 -8.60
CA SER A 23 29.87 -29.95 -7.34
C SER A 23 30.89 -30.74 -6.52
N VAL A 24 31.41 -30.09 -5.49
CA VAL A 24 32.36 -30.70 -4.56
C VAL A 24 31.75 -31.94 -3.90
N ASP A 25 30.43 -31.93 -3.67
CA ASP A 25 29.68 -33.08 -3.15
C ASP A 25 29.66 -34.28 -4.12
N ASP A 26 29.56 -34.06 -5.43
CA ASP A 26 29.61 -35.15 -6.40
C ASP A 26 31.02 -35.76 -6.49
N TYR A 27 32.06 -34.94 -6.36
CA TYR A 27 33.45 -35.39 -6.30
C TYR A 27 33.75 -36.23 -5.05
N TYR A 28 33.24 -35.83 -3.88
CA TYR A 28 33.37 -36.63 -2.66
C TYR A 28 32.55 -37.92 -2.71
N LYS A 29 31.37 -37.91 -3.35
CA LYS A 29 30.60 -39.15 -3.57
C LYS A 29 31.33 -40.16 -4.45
N ASP A 30 32.03 -39.70 -5.48
CA ASP A 30 32.73 -40.60 -6.41
C ASP A 30 34.04 -41.14 -5.81
N ILE A 31 34.74 -40.32 -5.02
CA ILE A 31 36.00 -40.71 -4.37
C ILE A 31 35.79 -41.58 -3.13
N ILE A 32 34.77 -41.28 -2.32
CA ILE A 32 34.50 -42.01 -1.07
C ILE A 32 33.54 -43.18 -1.31
N GLY A 33 32.66 -43.08 -2.32
CA GLY A 33 31.60 -44.07 -2.58
C GLY A 33 32.02 -45.35 -3.29
N ASN A 34 33.29 -45.51 -3.66
CA ASN A 34 33.73 -46.65 -4.47
C ASN A 34 34.06 -47.95 -3.70
N SER A 35 33.63 -48.06 -2.45
CA SER A 35 33.57 -49.37 -1.76
C SER A 35 32.24 -50.05 -2.08
N LYS A 36 32.27 -50.95 -3.08
CA LYS A 36 31.19 -51.89 -3.35
C LYS A 36 30.89 -52.74 -2.11
N SER A 37 29.83 -52.39 -1.40
CA SER A 37 29.01 -53.34 -0.64
C SER A 37 27.55 -53.16 -1.07
N LYS A 38 27.22 -53.77 -2.22
CA LYS A 38 25.85 -54.20 -2.52
C LYS A 38 25.53 -55.40 -1.63
N GLU A 39 25.41 -55.17 -0.33
CA GLU A 39 24.74 -56.10 0.56
C GLU A 39 23.62 -55.34 1.26
N LYS A 40 22.40 -55.69 0.85
CA LYS A 40 21.14 -55.32 1.50
C LYS A 40 21.05 -53.82 1.84
N ALA A 41 20.47 -53.07 0.91
CA ALA A 41 19.50 -52.07 1.33
C ALA A 41 18.37 -52.82 2.06
N ALA A 42 18.65 -53.21 3.31
CA ALA A 42 17.63 -53.45 4.29
C ALA A 42 16.70 -52.25 4.17
N VAL A 43 15.42 -52.55 4.00
CA VAL A 43 14.33 -51.59 4.14
C VAL A 43 14.72 -50.72 5.33
N GLN A 44 15.27 -49.52 5.08
CA GLN A 44 15.42 -48.54 6.13
C GLN A 44 13.97 -48.35 6.54
N SER A 45 13.62 -48.89 7.70
CA SER A 45 12.31 -48.77 8.31
C SER A 45 11.99 -47.30 8.17
N LYS A 46 11.07 -46.97 7.25
CA LYS A 46 10.76 -45.57 6.94
C LYS A 46 10.37 -44.99 8.28
N VAL A 47 11.27 -44.21 8.89
CA VAL A 47 10.97 -43.52 10.14
C VAL A 47 9.67 -42.78 9.80
N PRO A 48 8.57 -43.01 10.55
CA PRO A 48 7.29 -42.43 10.23
C PRO A 48 7.51 -40.95 9.97
N LYS A 49 6.96 -40.36 8.91
CA LYS A 49 7.26 -38.95 8.62
C LYS A 49 6.76 -38.09 9.79
N ALA A 50 7.57 -37.12 10.21
CA ALA A 50 7.15 -36.16 11.24
C ALA A 50 5.84 -35.48 10.82
N PRO A 51 4.89 -35.31 11.75
CA PRO A 51 3.67 -34.55 11.50
C PRO A 51 4.01 -33.16 10.96
N LYS A 52 3.31 -32.75 9.89
CA LYS A 52 3.53 -31.44 9.28
C LYS A 52 2.96 -30.36 10.20
N PHE A 53 3.80 -29.44 10.64
CA PHE A 53 3.33 -28.23 11.31
C PHE A 53 2.68 -27.30 10.28
N ILE A 54 1.42 -26.92 10.51
CA ILE A 54 0.74 -25.96 9.64
C ILE A 54 1.06 -24.58 10.20
N HIS A 55 2.03 -23.91 9.58
CA HIS A 55 2.34 -22.53 9.92
C HIS A 55 1.24 -21.63 9.36
N GLY A 56 0.34 -21.20 10.24
CA GLY A 56 -0.76 -20.32 9.88
C GLY A 56 -0.30 -18.89 9.64
N GLN A 57 -0.84 -18.25 8.59
CA GLN A 57 -0.68 -16.80 8.44
C GLN A 57 -1.71 -16.05 9.28
N ASP A 58 -1.34 -14.87 9.76
CA ASP A 58 -2.17 -14.01 10.62
C ASP A 58 -3.53 -13.67 10.00
N PHE A 59 -3.57 -13.34 8.71
CA PHE A 59 -4.80 -13.03 7.98
C PHE A 59 -5.72 -14.25 7.75
N GLN A 60 -5.28 -15.47 8.08
CA GLN A 60 -6.09 -16.68 8.01
C GLN A 60 -6.83 -16.98 9.33
N PHE A 61 -6.55 -16.19 10.39
CA PHE A 61 -7.25 -16.21 11.68
C PHE A 61 -7.30 -17.58 12.39
N PHE A 62 -6.17 -18.30 12.41
CA PHE A 62 -6.09 -19.56 13.15
C PHE A 62 -6.40 -19.36 14.65
N PRO A 63 -7.19 -20.26 15.27
CA PRO A 63 -7.38 -20.28 16.72
C PRO A 63 -6.06 -20.56 17.44
N LYS A 64 -5.80 -19.87 18.55
CA LYS A 64 -4.60 -20.10 19.39
C LYS A 64 -4.51 -21.53 19.93
N GLU A 65 -5.66 -22.18 20.11
CA GLU A 65 -5.76 -23.57 20.57
C GLU A 65 -5.13 -24.55 19.58
N LEU A 66 -5.12 -24.24 18.28
CA LEU A 66 -4.53 -25.10 17.25
C LEU A 66 -3.02 -25.21 17.41
N GLU A 67 -2.34 -24.12 17.79
CA GLU A 67 -0.89 -24.09 18.01
C GLU A 67 -0.51 -25.04 19.15
N ALA A 68 -1.20 -24.94 20.30
CA ALA A 68 -1.00 -25.84 21.43
C ALA A 68 -1.25 -27.32 21.07
N LEU A 69 -2.23 -27.60 20.23
CA LEU A 69 -2.57 -28.94 19.78
C LEU A 69 -1.52 -29.52 18.81
N GLN A 70 -0.98 -28.68 17.92
CA GLN A 70 0.13 -29.05 17.04
C GLN A 70 1.43 -29.27 17.82
N GLU A 71 1.72 -28.45 18.84
CA GLU A 71 2.84 -28.68 19.75
C GLU A 71 2.71 -30.01 20.48
N LYS A 72 1.51 -30.33 21.00
CA LYS A 72 1.20 -31.61 21.63
C LYS A 72 1.46 -32.78 20.67
N GLU A 73 1.00 -32.70 19.42
CA GLU A 73 1.24 -33.72 18.40
C GLU A 73 2.73 -33.90 18.09
N GLN A 74 3.49 -32.80 17.97
CA GLN A 74 4.93 -32.84 17.74
C GLN A 74 5.69 -33.49 18.90
N LEU A 75 5.36 -33.11 20.14
CA LEU A 75 5.98 -33.68 21.34
C LEU A 75 5.66 -35.17 21.48
N TYR A 76 4.40 -35.56 21.24
CA TYR A 76 3.99 -36.98 21.23
C TYR A 76 4.73 -37.78 20.15
N TYR A 77 4.88 -37.22 18.94
CA TYR A 77 5.64 -37.86 17.88
C TYR A 77 7.13 -38.01 18.24
N LYS A 78 7.76 -36.97 18.81
CA LYS A 78 9.15 -37.02 19.31
C LYS A 78 9.32 -38.10 20.38
N LYS A 79 8.35 -38.24 21.30
CA LYS A 79 8.29 -39.31 22.31
C LYS A 79 8.18 -40.70 21.67
N LYS A 80 7.27 -40.87 20.71
CA LYS A 80 7.04 -42.14 20.00
C LYS A 80 8.25 -42.63 19.20
N VAL A 81 9.04 -41.71 18.63
CA VAL A 81 10.24 -42.03 17.86
C VAL A 81 11.50 -42.10 18.73
N ASN A 82 11.38 -41.88 20.05
CA ASN A 82 12.48 -41.81 21.00
C ASN A 82 13.57 -40.82 20.56
N TYR A 83 13.13 -39.61 20.20
CA TYR A 83 13.97 -38.57 19.62
C TYR A 83 15.07 -38.12 20.61
N LYS A 84 16.32 -38.12 20.16
CA LYS A 84 17.46 -37.62 20.95
C LYS A 84 17.63 -36.12 20.71
N VAL A 85 17.24 -35.32 21.70
CA VAL A 85 17.45 -33.85 21.69
C VAL A 85 18.94 -33.53 21.61
N SER A 86 19.32 -32.77 20.58
CA SER A 86 20.69 -32.32 20.31
C SER A 86 20.85 -30.81 20.57
N ALA A 87 22.09 -30.32 20.60
CA ALA A 87 22.40 -28.89 20.70
C ALA A 87 21.83 -28.07 19.52
N TYR A 88 21.59 -28.71 18.37
CA TYR A 88 20.93 -28.09 17.21
C TYR A 88 19.47 -27.70 17.49
N ASP A 89 18.74 -28.51 18.28
CA ASP A 89 17.31 -28.29 18.58
C ASP A 89 17.07 -27.08 19.51
N VAL A 90 18.11 -26.65 20.22
CA VAL A 90 18.09 -25.49 21.13
C VAL A 90 18.72 -24.24 20.52
N GLY A 91 19.02 -24.28 19.20
CA GLY A 91 19.57 -23.15 18.47
C GLY A 91 21.05 -22.84 18.77
N ALA A 92 21.80 -23.80 19.31
CA ALA A 92 23.19 -23.57 19.75
C ALA A 92 24.23 -23.61 18.62
N THR A 93 23.85 -23.90 17.38
CA THR A 93 24.75 -23.89 16.22
C THR A 93 24.14 -23.04 15.11
N GLY A 94 24.68 -21.83 14.90
CA GLY A 94 24.39 -21.00 13.73
C GLY A 94 23.88 -19.59 14.02
N SER A 95 24.60 -18.81 14.83
CA SER A 95 24.93 -17.45 14.38
C SER A 95 26.03 -17.64 13.33
N ASP A 96 25.69 -17.45 12.05
CA ASP A 96 26.63 -17.42 10.92
C ASP A 96 27.36 -16.07 10.82
N ASP A 97 27.36 -15.28 11.90
CA ASP A 97 28.19 -14.09 12.01
C ASP A 97 29.55 -14.50 12.56
N GLU A 98 30.41 -14.93 11.62
CA GLU A 98 31.82 -15.24 11.79
C GLU A 98 32.63 -13.95 12.04
N TYR A 99 32.30 -13.14 13.05
CA TYR A 99 33.18 -12.08 13.55
C TYR A 99 32.94 -11.83 15.05
N ASP A 100 34.04 -11.96 15.79
CA ASP A 100 34.28 -11.51 17.17
C ASP A 100 34.07 -12.53 18.31
N SER A 101 34.91 -13.56 18.30
CA SER A 101 35.16 -14.39 19.49
C SER A 101 36.23 -13.76 20.37
N GLN A 102 35.82 -13.15 21.49
CA GLN A 102 36.55 -13.25 22.77
C GLN A 102 35.72 -12.71 23.95
N ALA A 103 34.70 -13.47 24.39
CA ALA A 103 34.15 -13.31 25.74
C ALA A 103 33.48 -14.61 26.24
N ASP A 104 34.16 -15.29 27.17
CA ASP A 104 33.62 -16.15 28.25
C ASP A 104 32.55 -17.23 27.92
N ASP A 105 33.00 -18.31 27.26
CA ASP A 105 32.23 -19.42 26.72
C ASP A 105 31.85 -20.53 27.75
N GLN A 106 31.61 -20.18 29.02
CA GLN A 106 31.17 -21.14 30.05
C GLN A 106 29.70 -20.96 30.49
N SER A 107 29.13 -19.76 30.35
CA SER A 107 27.73 -19.48 30.69
C SER A 107 26.75 -20.04 29.64
N ASP A 108 27.10 -19.94 28.35
CA ASP A 108 26.28 -20.42 27.25
C ASP A 108 26.18 -21.95 27.19
N THR A 109 27.27 -22.66 27.48
CA THR A 109 27.28 -24.13 27.53
C THR A 109 26.36 -24.68 28.63
N LYS A 110 26.22 -23.97 29.77
CA LYS A 110 25.33 -24.37 30.87
C LYS A 110 23.86 -24.13 30.50
N SER A 111 23.56 -22.97 29.94
CA SER A 111 22.23 -22.60 29.40
C SER A 111 21.75 -23.58 28.33
N VAL A 112 22.62 -23.99 27.41
CA VAL A 112 22.31 -24.98 26.37
C VAL A 112 22.00 -26.35 26.95
N LYS A 113 22.77 -26.82 27.95
CA LYS A 113 22.51 -28.10 28.63
C LYS A 113 21.21 -28.11 29.42
N GLU A 114 20.87 -27.01 30.09
CA GLU A 114 19.60 -26.85 30.81
C GLU A 114 18.42 -26.89 29.84
N LYS A 115 18.46 -26.14 28.73
CA LYS A 115 17.43 -26.18 27.67
C LYS A 115 17.27 -27.57 27.04
N ILE A 116 18.35 -28.31 26.85
CA ILE A 116 18.29 -29.71 26.36
C ILE A 116 17.58 -30.59 27.39
N LYS A 117 17.86 -30.41 28.68
CA LYS A 117 17.22 -31.18 29.76
C LYS A 117 15.72 -30.88 29.85
N GLU A 118 15.33 -29.60 29.80
CA GLU A 118 13.93 -29.17 29.80
C GLU A 118 13.15 -29.70 28.59
N LEU A 119 13.74 -29.67 27.39
CA LEU A 119 13.10 -30.22 26.20
C LEU A 119 12.94 -31.74 26.27
N LYS A 120 13.93 -32.44 26.83
CA LYS A 120 13.80 -33.88 27.09
C LYS A 120 12.67 -34.17 28.06
N GLU A 121 12.58 -33.43 29.16
CA GLU A 121 11.52 -33.56 30.14
C GLU A 121 10.14 -33.26 29.53
N LYS A 122 10.02 -32.23 28.68
CA LYS A 122 8.79 -31.93 27.93
C LYS A 122 8.39 -33.03 26.96
N ILE A 123 9.36 -33.69 26.31
CA ILE A 123 9.09 -34.82 25.41
C ILE A 123 8.67 -36.06 26.20
N GLU A 124 9.34 -36.36 27.31
CA GLU A 124 9.00 -37.51 28.17
C GLU A 124 7.62 -37.34 28.83
N ASN A 125 7.31 -36.14 29.32
CA ASN A 125 6.01 -35.79 29.92
C ASN A 125 4.92 -35.47 28.90
N ALA A 126 5.18 -35.57 27.59
CA ALA A 126 4.19 -35.26 26.56
C ALA A 126 2.96 -36.16 26.70
N PRO A 127 1.74 -35.58 26.78
CA PRO A 127 0.50 -36.34 26.81
C PRO A 127 0.28 -37.04 25.47
N GLU A 128 -0.47 -38.15 25.50
CA GLU A 128 -0.80 -38.88 24.28
C GLU A 128 -1.69 -38.04 23.36
N PHE A 129 -1.38 -38.08 22.06
CA PHE A 129 -2.23 -37.48 21.03
C PHE A 129 -3.26 -38.52 20.60
N THR A 130 -4.51 -38.29 20.99
CA THR A 130 -5.65 -39.22 20.79
C THR A 130 -6.41 -38.92 19.50
N GLU A 131 -7.28 -39.84 19.06
CA GLU A 131 -8.17 -39.61 17.91
C GLU A 131 -9.13 -38.42 18.14
N GLU A 132 -9.46 -38.10 19.39
CA GLU A 132 -10.25 -36.92 19.72
C GLU A 132 -9.47 -35.62 19.47
N ASP A 133 -8.17 -35.61 19.82
CA ASP A 133 -7.28 -34.48 19.51
C ASP A 133 -7.13 -34.30 17.99
N GLU A 134 -7.10 -35.38 17.21
CA GLU A 134 -7.06 -35.31 15.75
C GLU A 134 -8.35 -34.72 15.18
N ARG A 135 -9.51 -35.10 15.73
CA ARG A 135 -10.81 -34.55 15.32
C ARG A 135 -10.93 -33.06 15.67
N GLU A 136 -10.48 -32.67 16.86
CA GLU A 136 -10.46 -31.27 17.29
C GLU A 136 -9.54 -30.43 16.41
N LYS A 137 -8.36 -30.95 16.06
CA LYS A 137 -7.44 -30.32 15.11
C LYS A 137 -8.12 -30.09 13.75
N GLN A 138 -8.85 -31.08 13.24
CA GLN A 138 -9.60 -30.93 11.98
C GLN A 138 -10.72 -29.89 12.10
N ARG A 139 -11.41 -29.83 13.24
CA ARG A 139 -12.44 -28.82 13.54
C ARG A 139 -11.84 -27.41 13.51
N LEU A 140 -10.77 -27.16 14.25
CA LEU A 140 -10.08 -25.86 14.30
C LEU A 140 -9.51 -25.43 12.94
N LEU A 141 -9.03 -26.39 12.15
CA LEU A 141 -8.58 -26.13 10.77
C LEU A 141 -9.74 -25.74 9.84
N SER A 142 -10.93 -26.30 10.04
CA SER A 142 -12.12 -25.96 9.25
C SER A 142 -12.69 -24.58 9.61
N GLU A 143 -12.53 -24.14 10.85
CA GLU A 143 -12.90 -22.79 11.29
C GLU A 143 -11.94 -21.72 10.74
N SER A 144 -10.71 -22.12 10.42
CA SER A 144 -9.65 -21.24 9.91
C SER A 144 -9.77 -21.02 8.40
N PHE A 145 -9.37 -19.84 7.93
CA PHE A 145 -9.40 -19.47 6.51
C PHE A 145 -8.20 -20.02 5.74
N THR A 146 -8.01 -21.34 5.77
CA THR A 146 -6.89 -22.03 5.10
C THR A 146 -6.90 -21.88 3.57
N ASN A 147 -8.08 -21.67 2.98
CA ASN A 147 -8.30 -21.42 1.57
C ASN A 147 -7.93 -19.99 1.13
N TRP A 148 -7.68 -19.06 2.06
CA TRP A 148 -7.29 -17.68 1.75
C TRP A 148 -5.78 -17.57 1.57
N ASN A 149 -5.37 -16.97 0.46
CA ASN A 149 -3.97 -16.66 0.21
C ASN A 149 -3.68 -15.16 0.40
N LYS A 150 -2.39 -14.80 0.45
CA LYS A 150 -1.94 -13.42 0.66
C LYS A 150 -2.42 -12.46 -0.45
N ARG A 151 -2.54 -12.93 -1.69
CA ARG A 151 -3.03 -12.14 -2.82
C ARG A 151 -4.52 -11.82 -2.69
N GLU A 152 -5.30 -12.79 -2.23
CA GLU A 152 -6.74 -12.65 -1.96
C GLU A 152 -6.98 -11.73 -0.77
N PHE A 153 -6.17 -11.85 0.28
CA PHE A 153 -6.19 -10.89 1.39
C PHE A 153 -5.97 -9.46 0.90
N PHE A 154 -4.93 -9.19 0.10
CA PHE A 154 -4.71 -7.85 -0.44
C PHE A 154 -5.80 -7.40 -1.43
N ALA A 155 -6.39 -8.33 -2.20
CA ALA A 155 -7.53 -8.03 -3.05
C ALA A 155 -8.75 -7.62 -2.22
N PHE A 156 -9.01 -8.31 -1.11
CA PHE A 156 -10.06 -7.97 -0.14
C PHE A 156 -9.83 -6.58 0.48
N ILE A 157 -8.63 -6.29 0.97
CA ILE A 157 -8.29 -4.95 1.51
C ILE A 157 -8.47 -3.87 0.44
N SER A 158 -8.06 -4.14 -0.81
CA SER A 158 -8.23 -3.22 -1.93
C SER A 158 -9.71 -3.00 -2.29
N ALA A 159 -10.53 -4.05 -2.22
CA ALA A 159 -11.97 -3.97 -2.43
C ALA A 159 -12.65 -3.13 -1.34
N CYS A 160 -12.32 -3.36 -0.07
CA CYS A 160 -12.78 -2.55 1.07
C CYS A 160 -12.38 -1.07 0.90
N THR A 161 -11.17 -0.81 0.40
CA THR A 161 -10.68 0.55 0.13
C THR A 161 -11.45 1.23 -1.01
N LYS A 162 -11.84 0.49 -2.06
CA LYS A 162 -12.54 1.05 -3.24
C LYS A 162 -14.04 1.25 -2.99
N TYR A 163 -14.70 0.27 -2.37
CA TYR A 163 -16.17 0.24 -2.26
C TYR A 163 -16.69 0.67 -0.89
N GLY A 164 -15.81 0.77 0.11
CA GLY A 164 -16.16 1.05 1.50
C GLY A 164 -16.67 -0.18 2.25
N THR A 165 -16.87 -0.04 3.56
CA THR A 165 -17.34 -1.09 4.47
C THR A 165 -18.79 -1.49 4.26
N ASP A 166 -19.59 -0.60 3.69
CA ASP A 166 -21.06 -0.74 3.71
C ASP A 166 -21.58 -1.56 2.53
N ASN A 167 -20.81 -1.66 1.44
CA ASN A 167 -21.21 -2.31 0.19
C ASN A 167 -20.64 -3.73 0.08
N ILE A 168 -21.02 -4.61 1.01
CA ILE A 168 -20.56 -6.00 1.07
C ILE A 168 -20.87 -6.74 -0.24
N GLU A 169 -22.02 -6.49 -0.88
CA GLU A 169 -22.40 -7.13 -2.15
C GLU A 169 -21.42 -6.88 -3.29
N VAL A 170 -20.85 -5.67 -3.35
CA VAL A 170 -19.87 -5.31 -4.38
C VAL A 170 -18.51 -5.93 -4.06
N ILE A 171 -18.15 -5.99 -2.77
CA ILE A 171 -16.93 -6.67 -2.32
C ILE A 171 -17.00 -8.17 -2.67
N LYS A 172 -18.12 -8.83 -2.39
CA LYS A 172 -18.39 -10.23 -2.74
C LYS A 172 -18.15 -10.51 -4.23
N LYS A 173 -18.61 -9.62 -5.11
CA LYS A 173 -18.45 -9.75 -6.57
C LYS A 173 -17.04 -9.40 -7.07
N SER A 174 -16.22 -8.72 -6.28
CA SER A 174 -14.90 -8.26 -6.70
C SER A 174 -13.78 -9.30 -6.53
N ILE A 175 -14.05 -10.37 -5.78
CA ILE A 175 -13.10 -11.44 -5.50
C ILE A 175 -13.49 -12.67 -6.32
N ASP A 176 -12.94 -12.79 -7.53
CA ASP A 176 -13.32 -13.85 -8.49
C ASP A 176 -12.98 -15.28 -8.05
N THR A 177 -12.04 -15.43 -7.10
CA THR A 177 -11.52 -16.75 -6.68
C THR A 177 -12.31 -17.40 -5.56
N LYS A 178 -13.24 -16.68 -4.93
CA LYS A 178 -13.98 -17.12 -3.74
C LYS A 178 -15.47 -16.96 -3.94
N THR A 179 -16.24 -17.79 -3.25
CA THR A 179 -17.70 -17.68 -3.28
C THR A 179 -18.15 -16.47 -2.46
N PRO A 180 -19.30 -15.86 -2.80
CA PRO A 180 -19.85 -14.73 -2.05
C PRO A 180 -20.04 -15.01 -0.55
N GLU A 181 -20.37 -16.25 -0.19
CA GLU A 181 -20.58 -16.69 1.19
C GLU A 181 -19.25 -16.77 1.96
N GLU A 182 -18.19 -17.30 1.35
CA GLU A 182 -16.85 -17.32 1.96
C GLU A 182 -16.32 -15.90 2.21
N VAL A 183 -16.59 -14.97 1.29
CA VAL A 183 -16.19 -13.56 1.44
C VAL A 183 -16.94 -12.88 2.59
N GLU A 184 -18.21 -13.20 2.80
CA GLU A 184 -19.01 -12.68 3.91
C GLU A 184 -18.55 -13.20 5.27
N ALA A 185 -18.28 -14.51 5.34
CA ALA A 185 -17.73 -15.14 6.53
C ALA A 185 -16.38 -14.51 6.89
N TYR A 186 -15.50 -14.35 5.89
CA TYR A 186 -14.20 -13.69 6.07
C TYR A 186 -14.35 -12.22 6.50
N PHE A 187 -15.24 -11.46 5.85
CA PHE A 187 -15.50 -10.06 6.18
C PHE A 187 -15.93 -9.90 7.64
N THR A 188 -16.82 -10.77 8.12
CA THR A 188 -17.33 -10.73 9.51
C THR A 188 -16.23 -11.04 10.53
N VAL A 189 -15.39 -12.06 10.26
CA VAL A 189 -14.30 -12.42 11.17
C VAL A 189 -13.19 -11.37 11.13
N PHE A 190 -12.87 -10.84 9.94
CA PHE A 190 -11.88 -9.79 9.76
C PHE A 190 -12.19 -8.58 10.65
N TRP A 191 -13.42 -8.04 10.60
CA TRP A 191 -13.77 -6.89 11.43
C TRP A 191 -13.85 -7.18 12.93
N LYS A 192 -13.98 -8.45 13.34
CA LYS A 192 -13.91 -8.85 14.75
C LYS A 192 -12.47 -9.04 15.25
N ARG A 193 -11.56 -9.54 14.40
CA ARG A 193 -10.22 -10.00 14.79
C ARG A 193 -9.06 -9.28 14.07
N TYR A 194 -9.31 -8.18 13.35
CA TYR A 194 -8.28 -7.48 12.55
C TYR A 194 -7.05 -7.05 13.37
N SER A 195 -7.18 -6.82 14.68
CA SER A 195 -6.08 -6.44 15.58
C SER A 195 -5.02 -7.53 15.75
N GLU A 196 -5.31 -8.77 15.36
CA GLU A 196 -4.37 -9.89 15.39
C GLU A 196 -3.41 -9.88 14.19
N ILE A 197 -3.73 -9.14 13.13
CA ILE A 197 -2.92 -9.06 11.91
C ILE A 197 -1.73 -8.13 12.15
N ASN A 198 -0.52 -8.57 11.78
CA ASN A 198 0.64 -7.72 11.89
C ASN A 198 0.56 -6.56 10.88
N GLY A 199 0.71 -5.33 11.37
CA GLY A 199 0.60 -4.11 10.56
C GLY A 199 -0.84 -3.75 10.19
N TYR A 200 -1.85 -4.22 10.94
CA TYR A 200 -3.26 -3.89 10.70
C TYR A 200 -3.55 -2.38 10.61
N GLU A 201 -2.83 -1.56 11.38
CA GLU A 201 -2.97 -0.09 11.39
C GLU A 201 -2.80 0.50 9.99
N LYS A 202 -1.83 -0.01 9.22
CA LYS A 202 -1.58 0.44 7.85
C LYS A 202 -2.74 0.07 6.92
N TYR A 203 -3.31 -1.13 7.09
CA TYR A 203 -4.44 -1.57 6.28
C TYR A 203 -5.69 -0.75 6.62
N LEU A 204 -5.94 -0.49 7.90
CA LEU A 204 -7.07 0.32 8.36
C LEU A 204 -6.95 1.76 7.86
N ALA A 205 -5.79 2.39 8.03
CA ALA A 205 -5.54 3.75 7.55
C ALA A 205 -5.73 3.87 6.02
N ASN A 206 -5.33 2.85 5.27
CA ASN A 206 -5.57 2.80 3.82
C ASN A 206 -7.06 2.69 3.49
N ILE A 207 -7.79 1.83 4.19
CA ILE A 207 -9.25 1.65 4.01
C ILE A 207 -9.97 2.97 4.32
N GLU A 208 -9.67 3.60 5.46
CA GLU A 208 -10.23 4.89 5.87
C GLU A 208 -9.93 6.01 4.87
N ALA A 209 -8.68 6.09 4.39
CA ALA A 209 -8.30 7.05 3.36
C ALA A 209 -9.07 6.82 2.04
N GLY A 210 -9.26 5.56 1.65
CA GLY A 210 -10.08 5.17 0.51
C GLY A 210 -11.55 5.57 0.67
N MET A 211 -12.12 5.28 1.83
CA MET A 211 -13.49 5.65 2.19
C MET A 211 -13.70 7.17 2.16
N LYS A 212 -12.80 7.94 2.77
CA LYS A 212 -12.85 9.41 2.76
C LYS A 212 -12.73 9.97 1.34
N LYS A 213 -11.90 9.37 0.49
CA LYS A 213 -11.79 9.73 -0.93
C LYS A 213 -13.09 9.44 -1.68
N ASN A 214 -13.71 8.29 -1.42
CA ASN A 214 -14.97 7.89 -2.03
C ASN A 214 -16.13 8.80 -1.59
N GLU A 215 -16.23 9.09 -0.29
CA GLU A 215 -17.21 10.03 0.26
C GLU A 215 -17.05 11.43 -0.35
N ARG A 216 -15.82 11.92 -0.46
CA ARG A 216 -15.53 13.18 -1.16
C ARG A 216 -16.02 13.15 -2.61
N LEU A 217 -15.84 12.04 -3.32
CA LEU A 217 -16.29 11.91 -4.71
C LEU A 217 -17.83 11.90 -4.80
N LYS A 218 -18.52 11.18 -3.91
CA LYS A 218 -19.99 11.20 -3.79
C LYS A 218 -20.51 12.61 -3.54
N LEU A 219 -19.89 13.33 -2.60
CA LEU A 219 -20.24 14.70 -2.31
C LEU A 219 -20.06 15.60 -3.54
N GLN A 220 -18.93 15.47 -4.25
CA GLN A 220 -18.66 16.23 -5.47
C GLN A 220 -19.72 15.97 -6.55
N GLU A 221 -20.18 14.73 -6.72
CA GLU A 221 -21.24 14.39 -7.67
C GLU A 221 -22.56 15.09 -7.32
N ILE A 222 -22.96 15.02 -6.04
CA ILE A 222 -24.16 15.70 -5.54
C ILE A 222 -24.06 17.21 -5.76
N LEU A 223 -22.90 17.81 -5.48
CA LEU A 223 -22.69 19.25 -5.65
C LEU A 223 -22.73 19.67 -7.12
N VAL A 224 -22.14 18.90 -8.03
CA VAL A 224 -22.23 19.16 -9.47
C VAL A 224 -23.67 19.08 -9.93
N LYS A 225 -24.39 18.02 -9.54
CA LYS A 225 -25.81 17.87 -9.89
C LYS A 225 -26.65 19.05 -9.41
N LYS A 226 -26.54 19.40 -8.12
CA LYS A 226 -27.21 20.56 -7.53
C LYS A 226 -26.86 21.86 -8.25
N LYS A 227 -25.60 22.05 -8.65
CA LYS A 227 -25.16 23.25 -9.37
C LYS A 227 -25.74 23.32 -10.78
N VAL A 228 -25.79 22.20 -11.50
CA VAL A 228 -26.35 22.16 -12.87
C VAL A 228 -27.86 22.37 -12.83
N GLU A 229 -28.57 21.75 -11.89
CA GLU A 229 -30.03 21.86 -11.72
C GLU A 229 -30.51 23.26 -11.29
N GLN A 230 -29.62 24.12 -10.78
CA GLN A 230 -29.94 25.53 -10.48
C GLN A 230 -30.27 26.36 -11.73
N TYR A 231 -29.90 25.90 -12.91
CA TYR A 231 -30.03 26.64 -14.16
C TYR A 231 -30.91 25.89 -15.15
N GLN A 232 -31.86 26.59 -15.78
CA GLN A 232 -32.70 26.01 -16.85
C GLN A 232 -31.88 25.69 -18.10
N TYR A 233 -30.89 26.53 -18.42
CA TYR A 233 -29.97 26.32 -19.53
C TYR A 233 -28.50 26.37 -19.04
N PRO A 234 -27.98 25.27 -18.45
CA PRO A 234 -26.67 25.26 -17.79
C PRO A 234 -25.51 25.70 -18.70
N LEU A 235 -25.52 25.29 -19.97
CA LEU A 235 -24.46 25.66 -20.92
C LEU A 235 -24.32 27.18 -21.14
N HIS A 236 -25.43 27.93 -21.05
CA HIS A 236 -25.44 29.37 -21.28
C HIS A 236 -25.34 30.15 -19.97
N GLN A 237 -26.16 29.78 -18.99
CA GLN A 237 -26.43 30.57 -17.79
C GLN A 237 -25.53 30.24 -16.60
N MET A 238 -24.96 29.03 -16.54
CA MET A 238 -24.19 28.61 -15.36
C MET A 238 -23.00 29.53 -15.12
N VAL A 239 -22.85 29.99 -13.89
CA VAL A 239 -21.71 30.83 -13.46
C VAL A 239 -20.80 29.99 -12.58
N ILE A 240 -19.53 29.90 -12.97
CA ILE A 240 -18.48 29.19 -12.24
C ILE A 240 -17.62 30.26 -11.55
N GLN A 241 -17.44 30.14 -10.23
CA GLN A 241 -16.59 31.07 -9.49
C GLN A 241 -15.12 30.65 -9.56
N TYR A 242 -14.31 31.48 -10.22
CA TYR A 242 -12.89 31.23 -10.37
C TYR A 242 -12.08 32.05 -9.37
N PRO A 243 -10.96 31.53 -8.84
CA PRO A 243 -10.09 32.28 -7.97
C PRO A 243 -9.50 33.52 -8.69
N PRO A 244 -9.20 34.60 -7.96
CA PRO A 244 -8.77 35.88 -8.55
C PRO A 244 -7.41 35.79 -9.25
N ASN A 245 -6.49 34.92 -8.80
CA ASN A 245 -5.12 34.85 -9.32
C ASN A 245 -4.92 33.84 -10.48
N ASN A 246 -5.94 33.69 -11.34
CA ASN A 246 -5.99 32.65 -12.38
C ASN A 246 -5.44 33.16 -13.72
N ALA A 247 -4.23 33.75 -13.70
CA ALA A 247 -3.65 34.52 -14.80
C ALA A 247 -3.37 33.72 -16.10
N ARG A 248 -3.51 32.39 -16.08
CA ARG A 248 -3.45 31.54 -17.28
C ARG A 248 -4.67 30.60 -17.34
N ARG A 249 -5.84 31.17 -17.60
CA ARG A 249 -6.99 30.36 -18.01
C ARG A 249 -6.74 29.82 -19.41
N THR A 250 -6.35 28.55 -19.48
CA THR A 250 -6.22 27.83 -20.74
C THR A 250 -7.58 27.39 -21.27
N TYR A 251 -8.52 27.05 -20.38
CA TYR A 251 -9.88 26.68 -20.74
C TYR A 251 -10.83 27.88 -20.67
N ASN A 252 -11.73 27.96 -21.64
CA ASN A 252 -12.73 29.01 -21.71
C ASN A 252 -13.97 28.67 -20.85
N SER A 253 -14.85 29.67 -20.62
CA SER A 253 -16.02 29.45 -19.77
C SER A 253 -17.04 28.47 -20.39
N LEU A 254 -17.17 28.42 -21.71
CA LEU A 254 -18.09 27.52 -22.41
C LEU A 254 -17.62 26.06 -22.29
N GLU A 255 -16.33 25.81 -22.51
CA GLU A 255 -15.68 24.50 -22.34
C GLU A 255 -15.90 23.97 -20.92
N ASP A 256 -15.66 24.79 -19.90
CA ASP A 256 -15.85 24.38 -18.50
C ASP A 256 -17.31 24.03 -18.19
N LYS A 257 -18.26 24.84 -18.68
CA LYS A 257 -19.69 24.56 -18.51
C LYS A 257 -20.09 23.27 -19.22
N PHE A 258 -19.54 23.03 -20.40
CA PHE A 258 -19.76 21.79 -21.14
C PHE A 258 -19.23 20.59 -20.37
N ILE A 259 -18.00 20.65 -19.86
CA ILE A 259 -17.40 19.58 -19.05
C ILE A 259 -18.28 19.27 -17.83
N LEU A 260 -18.72 20.27 -17.07
CA LEU A 260 -19.61 20.06 -15.92
C LEU A 260 -20.98 19.47 -16.29
N THR A 261 -21.53 19.87 -17.43
CA THR A 261 -22.81 19.32 -17.93
C THR A 261 -22.67 17.85 -18.31
N ILE A 262 -21.55 17.48 -18.95
CA ILE A 262 -21.25 16.09 -19.31
C ILE A 262 -20.96 15.24 -18.06
N ILE A 263 -20.26 15.79 -17.06
CA ILE A 263 -20.06 15.12 -15.76
C ILE A 263 -21.42 14.80 -15.13
N ASN A 264 -22.35 15.75 -15.10
CA ASN A 264 -23.69 15.51 -14.55
C ASN A 264 -24.49 14.46 -15.35
N LYS A 265 -24.27 14.39 -16.68
CA LYS A 265 -24.95 13.43 -17.57
C LYS A 265 -24.51 11.99 -17.33
N TYR A 266 -23.20 11.74 -17.15
CA TYR A 266 -22.64 10.38 -17.03
C TYR A 266 -22.34 9.95 -15.60
N GLY A 267 -22.17 10.89 -14.67
CA GLY A 267 -21.77 10.62 -13.29
C GLY A 267 -20.25 10.52 -13.09
N LEU A 268 -19.81 10.70 -11.85
CA LEU A 268 -18.39 10.69 -11.47
C LEU A 268 -17.81 9.29 -11.25
N PHE A 269 -18.68 8.29 -11.06
CA PHE A 269 -18.29 6.90 -10.81
C PHE A 269 -18.01 6.09 -12.07
N ASP A 270 -18.26 6.65 -13.25
CA ASP A 270 -18.00 5.98 -14.53
C ASP A 270 -16.49 5.95 -14.84
N GLU A 271 -15.91 4.74 -14.87
CA GLU A 271 -14.48 4.54 -15.15
C GLU A 271 -14.04 5.12 -16.51
N LYS A 272 -14.97 5.25 -17.47
CA LYS A 272 -14.74 5.79 -18.82
C LYS A 272 -15.27 7.22 -19.00
N LEU A 273 -15.54 7.94 -17.92
CA LEU A 273 -16.06 9.32 -17.97
C LEU A 273 -15.22 10.23 -18.88
N CYS A 274 -13.88 10.19 -18.77
CA CYS A 274 -13.01 11.06 -19.56
C CYS A 274 -13.00 10.68 -21.05
N GLU A 275 -13.18 9.39 -21.38
CA GLU A 275 -13.29 8.92 -22.76
C GLU A 275 -14.60 9.39 -23.38
N LYS A 276 -15.71 9.23 -22.65
CA LYS A 276 -17.04 9.71 -23.05
C LYS A 276 -17.06 11.23 -23.20
N LEU A 277 -16.44 11.96 -22.28
CA LEU A 277 -16.27 13.40 -22.36
C LEU A 277 -15.52 13.80 -23.64
N LYS A 278 -14.42 13.12 -23.95
CA LYS A 278 -13.65 13.38 -25.17
C LYS A 278 -14.48 13.10 -26.42
N GLN A 279 -15.25 12.01 -26.45
CA GLN A 279 -16.14 11.69 -27.56
C GLN A 279 -17.21 12.78 -27.76
N GLU A 280 -17.85 13.23 -26.68
CA GLU A 280 -18.84 14.31 -26.72
C GLU A 280 -18.25 15.64 -27.21
N ILE A 281 -17.01 15.97 -26.82
CA ILE A 281 -16.28 17.14 -27.34
C ILE A 281 -16.07 17.02 -28.86
N MET A 282 -15.69 15.84 -29.35
CA MET A 282 -15.41 15.60 -30.78
C MET A 282 -16.67 15.66 -31.65
N VAL A 283 -17.80 15.15 -31.13
CA VAL A 283 -19.09 15.12 -31.84
C VAL A 283 -19.81 16.47 -31.78
N SER A 284 -19.60 17.24 -30.72
CA SER A 284 -20.29 18.51 -30.50
C SER A 284 -19.93 19.55 -31.56
N LYS A 285 -20.96 20.09 -32.22
CA LYS A 285 -20.83 21.22 -33.17
C LYS A 285 -20.33 22.50 -32.49
N LEU A 286 -20.49 22.63 -31.17
CA LEU A 286 -20.02 23.79 -30.40
C LEU A 286 -18.51 23.97 -30.50
N PHE A 287 -17.76 22.86 -30.64
CA PHE A 287 -16.30 22.86 -30.68
C PHE A 287 -15.76 22.62 -32.08
N THR A 288 -16.57 22.82 -33.14
CA THR A 288 -16.16 22.53 -34.53
C THR A 288 -14.80 23.14 -34.86
N PHE A 289 -14.61 24.41 -34.52
CA PHE A 289 -13.38 25.18 -34.77
C PHE A 289 -12.47 25.33 -33.54
N ASP A 290 -12.86 24.75 -32.40
CA ASP A 290 -12.09 24.82 -31.18
C ASP A 290 -11.06 23.69 -31.12
N TRP A 291 -9.90 23.96 -31.71
CA TRP A 291 -8.79 23.00 -31.75
C TRP A 291 -8.15 22.78 -30.38
N PHE A 292 -8.25 23.75 -29.48
CA PHE A 292 -7.64 23.64 -28.15
C PHE A 292 -8.30 22.52 -27.34
N ILE A 293 -9.62 22.54 -27.19
CA ILE A 293 -10.33 21.52 -26.42
C ILE A 293 -10.30 20.14 -27.11
N LYS A 294 -10.33 20.12 -28.45
CA LYS A 294 -10.24 18.88 -29.25
C LYS A 294 -8.87 18.21 -29.18
N SER A 295 -7.79 18.99 -29.07
CA SER A 295 -6.42 18.46 -28.96
C SER A 295 -6.08 17.91 -27.57
N ARG A 296 -6.94 18.10 -26.56
CA ARG A 296 -6.64 17.64 -25.19
C ARG A 296 -6.56 16.11 -25.12
N SER A 297 -5.54 15.63 -24.40
CA SER A 297 -5.43 14.24 -24.00
C SER A 297 -6.43 13.90 -22.89
N LEU A 298 -6.71 12.60 -22.69
CA LEU A 298 -7.58 12.12 -21.62
C LEU A 298 -7.07 12.57 -20.23
N HIS A 299 -5.75 12.60 -20.06
CA HIS A 299 -5.10 13.06 -18.83
C HIS A 299 -5.31 14.55 -18.56
N GLU A 300 -5.19 15.40 -19.58
CA GLU A 300 -5.42 16.84 -19.44
C GLU A 300 -6.88 17.15 -19.14
N LEU A 301 -7.81 16.42 -19.77
CA LEU A 301 -9.24 16.51 -19.46
C LEU A 301 -9.52 16.07 -18.02
N SER A 302 -8.93 14.95 -17.56
CA SER A 302 -9.05 14.47 -16.18
C SER A 302 -8.55 15.51 -15.16
N LYS A 303 -7.39 16.14 -15.42
CA LYS A 303 -6.89 17.25 -14.58
C LYS A 303 -7.87 18.43 -14.55
N ARG A 304 -8.48 18.75 -15.70
CA ARG A 304 -9.46 19.84 -15.78
C ARG A 304 -10.72 19.51 -14.99
N VAL A 305 -11.26 18.30 -15.14
CA VAL A 305 -12.39 17.78 -14.35
C VAL A 305 -12.11 17.95 -12.85
N ASN A 306 -10.98 17.44 -12.35
CA ASN A 306 -10.61 17.57 -10.93
C ASN A 306 -10.50 19.02 -10.44
N THR A 307 -10.01 19.91 -11.31
CA THR A 307 -9.96 21.35 -11.01
C THR A 307 -11.35 21.94 -10.87
N LEU A 308 -12.26 21.63 -11.82
CA LEU A 308 -13.65 22.11 -11.80
C LEU A 308 -14.41 21.57 -10.59
N LEU A 309 -14.26 20.28 -10.26
CA LEU A 309 -14.85 19.69 -9.05
C LEU A 309 -14.39 20.42 -7.78
N SER A 310 -13.11 20.77 -7.71
CA SER A 310 -12.55 21.52 -6.57
C SER A 310 -13.11 22.94 -6.49
N LEU A 311 -13.35 23.60 -7.63
CA LEU A 311 -13.99 24.92 -7.67
C LEU A 311 -15.42 24.86 -7.15
N ILE A 312 -16.22 23.89 -7.61
CA ILE A 312 -17.60 23.70 -7.17
C ILE A 312 -17.67 23.34 -5.67
N THR A 313 -16.77 22.47 -5.21
CA THR A 313 -16.67 22.12 -3.77
C THR A 313 -16.43 23.37 -2.93
N ARG A 314 -15.43 24.18 -3.30
CA ARG A 314 -15.10 25.41 -2.57
C ARG A 314 -16.20 26.45 -2.67
N GLU A 315 -16.89 26.56 -3.80
CA GLU A 315 -18.03 27.46 -3.96
C GLU A 315 -19.17 27.11 -3.00
N HIS A 316 -19.39 25.82 -2.71
CA HIS A 316 -20.41 25.38 -1.75
C HIS A 316 -19.96 25.49 -0.27
N GLU A 317 -18.67 25.34 0.02
CA GLU A 317 -18.11 25.52 1.37
C GLU A 317 -17.88 26.99 1.77
N ALA A 318 -17.54 27.85 0.81
CA ALA A 318 -17.30 29.29 1.00
C ALA A 318 -18.47 30.09 1.62
N PRO A 319 -19.76 29.87 1.28
CA PRO A 319 -20.86 30.63 1.90
C PRO A 319 -20.94 30.45 3.42
N GLU A 320 -20.42 29.35 3.99
CA GLU A 320 -20.37 29.13 5.44
C GLU A 320 -19.21 29.87 6.12
N THR A 321 -18.05 29.98 5.47
CA THR A 321 -16.87 30.66 6.02
C THR A 321 -16.98 32.19 5.95
N LEU A 322 -17.63 32.73 4.93
CA LEU A 322 -17.95 34.16 4.82
C LEU A 322 -18.99 34.60 5.87
N LYS A 323 -19.91 33.72 6.30
CA LYS A 323 -20.83 33.97 7.43
C LYS A 323 -20.10 33.98 8.77
N LYS A 324 -19.11 33.11 8.99
CA LYS A 324 -18.28 33.11 10.21
C LYS A 324 -17.41 34.37 10.33
N LYS A 325 -16.86 34.88 9.23
CA LYS A 325 -16.10 36.16 9.24
C LYS A 325 -16.95 37.40 9.47
N ARG A 326 -18.26 37.38 9.19
CA ARG A 326 -19.18 38.49 9.47
C ARG A 326 -19.69 38.54 10.92
N LYS A 327 -19.38 37.54 11.76
CA LYS A 327 -19.75 37.50 13.19
C LYS A 327 -18.64 37.90 14.16
N GLN A 328 -17.46 38.31 13.67
CA GLN A 328 -16.43 38.93 14.50
C GLN A 328 -16.62 40.47 14.44
N PRO A 329 -17.10 41.14 15.50
CA PRO A 329 -17.10 42.59 15.55
C PRO A 329 -15.65 43.07 15.70
N SER A 330 -15.21 43.90 14.77
CA SER A 330 -13.97 44.68 14.91
C SER A 330 -14.16 45.72 16.02
N GLY A 331 -13.75 45.36 17.25
CA GLY A 331 -13.58 46.32 18.33
C GLY A 331 -12.38 47.22 18.02
N ARG A 332 -12.65 48.43 17.53
CA ARG A 332 -11.75 49.57 17.65
C ARG A 332 -11.90 50.12 19.06
N GLU A 333 -10.83 50.13 19.83
CA GLU A 333 -10.67 51.09 20.92
C GLU A 333 -9.54 52.06 20.54
N GLU A 334 -9.88 53.34 20.59
CA GLU A 334 -9.00 54.48 20.39
C GLU A 334 -8.50 55.01 21.75
N THR A 335 -7.24 55.48 21.75
CA THR A 335 -6.65 56.59 22.55
C THR A 335 -6.28 56.34 24.03
N PRO A 336 -5.37 57.15 24.66
CA PRO A 336 -4.62 58.34 24.19
C PRO A 336 -3.08 58.35 24.47
N SER A 337 -2.45 59.43 24.00
CA SER A 337 -1.03 59.85 24.09
C SER A 337 -0.61 60.39 25.47
N SER A 338 0.64 60.18 25.93
CA SER A 338 1.47 61.23 26.59
C SER A 338 2.95 60.84 26.82
N GLN A 339 3.85 61.65 26.23
CA GLN A 339 5.13 62.22 26.69
C GLN A 339 5.97 61.55 27.81
N THR A 340 7.29 61.40 27.58
CA THR A 340 8.36 62.05 28.39
C THR A 340 9.75 61.94 27.72
N ALA A 341 10.60 62.89 28.07
CA ALA A 341 11.83 63.34 27.41
C ALA A 341 13.10 62.48 27.66
N THR A 342 14.04 62.65 26.72
CA THR A 342 15.50 62.40 26.74
C THR A 342 16.22 63.11 27.91
N PRO A 343 17.46 62.73 28.32
CA PRO A 343 18.70 63.08 27.57
C PRO A 343 19.96 62.19 27.75
N PHE A 344 21.05 62.63 27.09
CA PHE A 344 22.50 62.34 27.22
C PHE A 344 23.11 61.44 26.14
N VAL A 345 23.82 61.92 25.09
CA VAL A 345 25.04 62.77 24.88
C VAL A 345 26.38 62.03 25.09
N GLY A 346 27.15 61.95 23.99
CA GLY A 346 28.58 61.62 23.96
C GLY A 346 29.18 61.83 22.55
N GLN A 347 29.87 62.96 22.34
CA GLN A 347 30.72 63.32 21.19
C GLN A 347 31.94 62.35 21.08
N SER A 348 32.74 62.23 20.00
CA SER A 348 33.46 63.28 19.27
C SER A 348 34.40 62.71 18.17
N LEU A 349 34.67 63.53 17.13
CA LEU A 349 35.93 63.71 16.35
C LEU A 349 36.41 62.52 15.44
N ASN A 350 36.91 62.68 14.19
CA ASN A 350 37.85 63.66 13.65
C ASN A 350 37.95 63.64 12.10
N GLU A 351 38.66 64.63 11.56
CA GLU A 351 38.74 65.12 10.18
C GLU A 351 39.73 64.40 9.20
N ASN A 352 39.65 64.88 7.94
CA ASN A 352 40.71 65.11 6.94
C ASN A 352 40.95 64.09 5.80
N GLY A 353 40.90 64.59 4.55
CA GLY A 353 41.38 63.90 3.36
C GLY A 353 40.90 64.47 2.02
N ILE A 354 41.65 65.44 1.50
CA ILE A 354 41.45 66.19 0.25
C ILE A 354 41.83 65.38 -1.02
N ASN A 355 41.16 65.68 -2.15
CA ASN A 355 41.66 65.83 -3.55
C ASN A 355 40.97 65.08 -4.72
N HIS A 356 40.36 65.92 -5.57
CA HIS A 356 40.22 65.96 -7.04
C HIS A 356 40.74 64.86 -7.98
N ASN A 357 39.89 64.41 -8.93
CA ASN A 357 39.91 64.78 -10.38
C ASN A 357 38.87 63.92 -11.17
N LYS A 358 37.94 64.53 -11.94
CA LYS A 358 37.94 64.64 -13.43
C LYS A 358 38.24 63.32 -14.16
N LYS A 359 37.52 62.86 -15.19
CA LYS A 359 36.64 63.53 -16.16
C LYS A 359 35.90 62.47 -16.99
N VAL A 360 34.69 62.83 -17.40
CA VAL A 360 33.89 62.23 -18.47
C VAL A 360 34.48 62.56 -19.86
N LYS A 361 34.38 61.62 -20.80
CA LYS A 361 34.25 61.78 -22.28
C LYS A 361 33.95 60.37 -22.83
N VAL A 362 32.78 60.03 -23.39
CA VAL A 362 32.16 60.47 -24.65
C VAL A 362 33.15 60.44 -25.82
N THR A 363 33.04 59.47 -26.71
CA THR A 363 32.67 59.65 -28.14
C THR A 363 32.57 58.30 -28.87
N PRO A 364 31.89 58.25 -30.04
CA PRO A 364 31.38 57.04 -30.68
C PRO A 364 32.30 56.50 -31.79
N GLU A 365 32.39 55.18 -31.88
CA GLU A 365 32.23 54.29 -33.05
C GLU A 365 32.52 52.85 -32.60
#